data_AF-A0A1L3ENF2-F1
#
_entry.id   AF-A0A1L3ENF2-F1
#
_cell.length_a   1.000
_cell.length_b   1.000
_cell.length_c   1.000
_cell.angle_alpha   90.00
_cell.angle_beta   90.00
_cell.angle_gamma   90.00
#
_symmetry.space_group_name_H-M   'P 1'
#
loop_
_entity.id
_entity.type
_entity.pdbx_description
1 polymer ?
#
loop_
_entity_poly.entity_id
_entity_poly.type
_entity_poly.pdbx_seq_one_letter_code
_entity_poly.pdbx_strand_id
1 'polypeptide(L)'
;MQTAVLLYLLLLLGAVAAFVFHFIAQWRFTSLLRQRYPDQWKTITEADTGRPNGMANWLRMRRVLRSDAPALFNDDDLNRWQRWWRRAPWLAWPCWFAAMALQWWAMRQA
;
A
#
# COMPACT_ATOMS: atom_id res chain seq x y z
N MET A 1 2.19 -33.15 -9.76
CA MET A 1 1.71 -31.96 -10.51
C MET A 1 0.73 -31.09 -9.70
N GLN A 2 -0.30 -31.64 -9.04
CA GLN A 2 -1.28 -30.84 -8.26
C GLN A 2 -0.67 -29.94 -7.16
N THR A 3 0.34 -30.43 -6.44
CA THR A 3 1.02 -29.67 -5.36
C THR A 3 1.71 -28.40 -5.88
N ALA A 4 2.36 -28.46 -7.05
CA ALA A 4 3.02 -27.30 -7.66
C ALA A 4 2.00 -26.24 -8.12
N VAL A 5 0.85 -26.67 -8.65
CA VAL A 5 -0.25 -25.77 -9.05
C VAL A 5 -0.83 -25.05 -7.82
N LEU A 6 -1.07 -25.77 -6.73
CA LEU A 6 -1.58 -25.17 -5.48
C LEU A 6 -0.60 -24.14 -4.90
N LEU A 7 0.70 -24.45 -4.87
CA LEU A 7 1.73 -23.51 -4.42
C LEU A 7 1.78 -22.26 -5.30
N TYR A 8 1.71 -22.41 -6.62
CA TYR A 8 1.67 -21.29 -7.55
C TYR A 8 0.46 -20.37 -7.31
N LEU A 9 -0.73 -20.96 -7.14
CA LEU A 9 -1.95 -20.21 -6.85
C LEU A 9 -1.88 -19.49 -5.51
N LEU A 10 -1.33 -20.12 -4.47
CA LEU A 10 -1.13 -19.49 -3.15
C LEU A 10 -0.18 -18.29 -3.23
N LEU A 11 0.89 -18.39 -4.03
CA LEU A 11 1.83 -17.28 -4.25
C LEU A 11 1.18 -16.12 -5.02
N LEU A 12 0.38 -16.41 -6.05
CA LEU A 12 -0.41 -15.39 -6.74
C LEU A 12 -1.40 -14.72 -5.78
N LEU A 13 -2.11 -15.50 -4.97
CA LEU A 13 -3.07 -14.98 -4.00
C LEU A 13 -2.38 -14.12 -2.94
N GLY A 14 -1.19 -14.53 -2.48
CA GLY A 14 -0.35 -13.73 -1.58
C GLY A 14 0.09 -12.40 -2.20
N ALA A 15 0.46 -12.39 -3.48
CA ALA A 15 0.80 -11.16 -4.20
C ALA A 15 -0.41 -10.22 -4.34
N VAL A 16 -1.59 -10.76 -4.69
CA VAL A 16 -2.84 -10.00 -4.76
C VAL A 16 -3.21 -9.45 -3.39
N ALA A 17 -3.13 -10.27 -2.34
CA ALA A 17 -3.41 -9.83 -0.97
C ALA A 17 -2.47 -8.70 -0.53
N ALA A 18 -1.17 -8.77 -0.84
CA ALA A 18 -0.22 -7.70 -0.56
C ALA A 18 -0.56 -6.40 -1.31
N PHE A 19 -1.00 -6.51 -2.57
CA PHE A 19 -1.43 -5.36 -3.37
C PHE A 19 -2.71 -4.71 -2.82
N VAL A 20 -3.70 -5.53 -2.46
CA VAL A 20 -4.94 -5.07 -1.82
C VAL A 20 -4.62 -4.41 -0.48
N PHE A 21 -3.74 -5.01 0.32
CA PHE A 21 -3.31 -4.46 1.60
C PHE A 21 -2.62 -3.10 1.45
N HIS A 22 -1.83 -2.89 0.39
CA HIS A 22 -1.27 -1.58 0.06
C HIS A 22 -2.35 -0.52 -0.17
N PHE A 23 -3.42 -0.86 -0.91
CA PHE A 23 -4.55 0.04 -1.12
C PHE A 23 -5.34 0.31 0.16
N ILE A 24 -5.61 -0.72 0.97
CA ILE A 24 -6.31 -0.59 2.24
C ILE A 24 -5.52 0.29 3.21
N ALA A 25 -4.19 0.10 3.30
CA ALA A 25 -3.34 0.93 4.16
C ALA A 25 -3.38 2.40 3.75
N GLN A 26 -3.41 2.69 2.44
CA GLN A 26 -3.56 4.05 1.94
C GLN A 26 -4.92 4.65 2.33
N TRP A 27 -6.01 3.89 2.15
CA TRP A 27 -7.37 4.31 2.52
C TRP A 27 -7.52 4.55 4.02
N ARG A 28 -7.02 3.61 4.85
CA ARG A 28 -7.05 3.72 6.31
C ARG A 28 -6.31 4.96 6.80
N PHE A 29 -5.12 5.24 6.25
CA PHE A 29 -4.36 6.44 6.57
C PHE A 29 -5.14 7.72 6.23
N THR A 30 -5.75 7.80 5.03
CA THR A 30 -6.62 8.93 4.67
C THR A 30 -7.82 9.09 5.59
N SER A 31 -8.47 7.99 5.95
CA SER A 31 -9.65 8.03 6.80
C SER A 31 -9.30 8.50 8.22
N LEU A 32 -8.19 8.00 8.77
CA LEU A 32 -7.70 8.41 10.09
C LEU A 32 -7.26 9.87 10.10
N LEU A 33 -6.51 10.31 9.09
CA LEU A 33 -6.11 11.72 8.98
C LEU A 33 -7.33 12.65 8.89
N ARG A 34 -8.33 12.28 8.07
CA ARG A 34 -9.56 13.07 7.95
C ARG A 34 -10.39 13.12 9.24
N GLN A 35 -10.41 12.03 10.02
CA GLN A 35 -11.19 11.94 11.26
C GLN A 35 -10.49 12.62 12.44
N ARG A 36 -9.19 12.41 12.62
CA ARG A 36 -8.43 12.90 13.79
C ARG A 36 -7.79 14.27 13.57
N TYR A 37 -7.47 14.60 12.32
CA TYR A 37 -6.73 15.82 11.94
C TYR A 37 -7.44 16.57 10.80
N PRO A 38 -8.70 16.99 11.00
CA PRO A 38 -9.51 17.64 9.96
C PRO A 38 -8.92 18.98 9.51
N ASP A 39 -8.29 19.73 10.40
CA ASP A 39 -7.67 21.02 10.09
C ASP A 39 -6.46 20.86 9.17
N GLN A 40 -5.61 19.86 9.45
CA GLN A 40 -4.44 19.56 8.63
C GLN A 40 -4.83 18.94 7.29
N TRP A 41 -5.88 18.10 7.29
CA TRP A 41 -6.51 17.64 6.04
C TRP A 41 -6.98 18.82 5.19
N LYS A 42 -7.65 19.80 5.80
CA LYS A 42 -8.10 21.01 5.11
C LYS A 42 -6.92 21.80 4.54
N THR A 43 -5.85 22.00 5.31
CA THR A 43 -4.62 22.63 4.81
C THR A 43 -4.03 21.89 3.60
N ILE A 44 -3.90 20.56 3.66
CA ILE A 44 -3.31 19.77 2.55
C ILE A 44 -4.19 19.82 1.28
N THR A 45 -5.51 19.83 1.45
CA THR A 45 -6.46 19.78 0.34
C THR A 45 -6.79 21.15 -0.25
N GLU A 46 -6.80 22.21 0.55
CA GLU A 46 -7.16 23.57 0.14
C GLU A 46 -5.97 24.47 -0.22
N ALA A 47 -4.74 24.14 0.21
CA ALA A 47 -3.56 25.02 0.09
C ALA A 47 -3.25 25.55 -1.32
N ASP A 48 -3.62 24.86 -2.41
CA ASP A 48 -3.15 25.22 -3.76
C ASP A 48 -4.25 25.58 -4.78
N THR A 49 -5.51 25.17 -4.59
CA THR A 49 -6.46 25.21 -5.73
C THR A 49 -7.84 25.78 -5.46
N GLY A 50 -8.25 26.02 -4.20
CA GLY A 50 -9.60 26.54 -3.87
C GLY A 50 -10.78 25.68 -4.33
N ARG A 51 -10.55 24.64 -5.15
CA ARG A 51 -11.52 23.67 -5.65
C ARG A 51 -11.14 22.26 -5.20
N PRO A 52 -12.04 21.53 -4.53
CA PRO A 52 -11.81 20.15 -4.14
C PRO A 52 -11.81 19.26 -5.38
N ASN A 53 -10.64 18.72 -5.74
CA ASN A 53 -10.51 17.73 -6.80
C ASN A 53 -10.00 16.41 -6.21
N GLY A 54 -10.83 15.36 -6.27
CA GLY A 54 -10.56 14.07 -5.62
C GLY A 54 -9.25 13.42 -6.08
N MET A 55 -8.93 13.51 -7.37
CA MET A 55 -7.69 12.96 -7.94
C MET A 55 -6.45 13.72 -7.46
N ALA A 56 -6.53 15.06 -7.40
CA ALA A 56 -5.43 15.90 -6.94
C ALA A 56 -5.15 15.69 -5.45
N ASN A 57 -6.21 15.60 -4.63
CA ASN A 57 -6.09 15.25 -3.21
C ASN A 57 -5.43 13.88 -3.02
N TRP A 58 -5.79 12.89 -3.84
CA TRP A 58 -5.20 11.56 -3.77
C TRP A 58 -3.69 11.56 -4.08
N LEU A 59 -3.27 12.29 -5.11
CA LEU A 59 -1.84 12.47 -5.46
C LEU A 59 -1.06 13.23 -4.38
N ARG A 60 -1.65 14.29 -3.80
CA ARG A 60 -1.03 15.01 -2.66
C ARG A 60 -0.87 14.09 -1.46
N MET A 61 -1.89 13.30 -1.15
CA MET A 61 -1.82 12.37 -0.02
C MET A 61 -0.75 11.29 -0.22
N ARG A 62 -0.58 10.77 -1.45
CA ARG A 62 0.54 9.88 -1.76
C ARG A 62 1.89 10.54 -1.50
N ARG A 63 2.00 11.84 -1.75
CA ARG A 63 3.22 12.62 -1.48
C ARG A 63 3.46 12.76 0.04
N VAL A 64 2.41 13.04 0.81
CA VAL A 64 2.45 13.10 2.29
C VAL A 64 2.79 11.75 2.91
N LEU A 65 2.21 10.65 2.41
CA LEU A 65 2.55 9.28 2.82
C LEU A 65 4.01 8.92 2.53
N ARG A 66 4.59 9.53 1.50
CA ARG A 66 5.99 9.31 1.14
C ARG A 66 6.95 10.20 1.95
N SER A 67 6.49 11.33 2.48
CA SER A 67 7.28 12.20 3.36
C SER A 67 7.19 11.77 4.84
N ASP A 68 8.08 12.30 5.68
CA ASP A 68 8.07 12.08 7.14
C ASP A 68 7.08 13.01 7.87
N ALA A 69 6.24 13.74 7.13
CA ALA A 69 5.19 14.59 7.67
C ALA A 69 4.24 13.87 8.65
N PRO A 70 3.94 12.56 8.54
CA PRO A 70 3.08 11.90 9.50
C PRO A 70 3.74 11.67 10.87
N ALA A 71 5.07 11.63 10.93
CA ALA A 71 5.80 11.56 12.19
C ALA A 71 5.61 12.82 13.04
N LEU A 72 5.27 13.95 12.40
CA LEU A 72 4.95 15.21 13.09
C LEU A 72 3.63 15.14 13.88
N PHE A 73 2.70 14.23 13.54
CA PHE A 73 1.42 14.11 14.25
C PHE A 73 1.53 13.35 15.57
N ASN A 74 2.69 12.75 15.86
CA ASN A 74 2.97 11.94 17.05
C ASN A 74 1.90 10.88 17.36
N ASP A 75 1.24 10.37 16.31
CA ASP A 75 0.18 9.36 16.38
C ASP A 75 0.73 8.02 15.88
N ASP A 76 0.80 7.06 16.80
CA ASP A 76 1.33 5.72 16.54
C ASP A 76 0.52 4.97 15.47
N ASP A 77 -0.80 5.21 15.37
CA ASP A 77 -1.65 4.54 14.39
C ASP A 77 -1.30 5.02 12.97
N LEU A 78 -1.18 6.34 12.78
CA LEU A 78 -0.80 6.95 11.50
C LEU A 78 0.60 6.45 11.05
N ASN A 79 1.56 6.46 11.97
CA ASN A 79 2.91 5.94 11.71
C ASN A 79 2.93 4.44 11.41
N ARG A 80 2.03 3.65 12.02
CA ARG A 80 1.92 2.21 11.75
C ARG A 80 1.36 1.96 10.36
N TRP A 81 0.27 2.63 9.97
CA TRP A 81 -0.33 2.50 8.64
C TRP A 81 0.58 2.99 7.52
N GLN A 82 1.34 4.08 7.74
CA GLN A 82 2.35 4.54 6.79
C GLN A 82 3.48 3.51 6.61
N ARG A 83 3.99 2.92 7.71
CA ARG A 83 4.99 1.85 7.64
C ARG A 83 4.48 0.62 6.90
N TRP A 84 3.24 0.21 7.18
CA TRP A 84 2.58 -0.88 6.45
C TRP A 84 2.42 -0.57 4.97
N TRP A 85 2.02 0.66 4.61
CA TRP A 85 1.91 1.09 3.23
C TRP A 85 3.25 1.05 2.49
N ARG A 86 4.36 1.46 3.14
CA ARG A 86 5.72 1.37 2.58
C ARG A 86 6.23 -0.08 2.48
N ARG A 87 5.87 -0.96 3.42
CA ARG A 87 6.32 -2.37 3.44
C ARG A 87 5.48 -3.28 2.56
N ALA A 88 4.22 -2.95 2.27
CA ALA A 88 3.33 -3.80 1.48
C ALA A 88 3.87 -4.16 0.08
N PRO A 89 4.44 -3.22 -0.71
CA PRO A 89 5.10 -3.57 -1.97
C PRO A 89 6.29 -4.51 -1.75
N TRP A 90 7.00 -4.34 -0.64
CA TRP A 90 8.14 -5.19 -0.27
C TRP A 90 7.72 -6.63 0.04
N LEU A 91 6.49 -6.86 0.51
CA LEU A 91 5.93 -8.21 0.70
C LEU A 91 5.45 -8.84 -0.62
N ALA A 92 5.09 -8.04 -1.61
CA ALA A 92 4.72 -8.53 -2.94
C ALA A 92 5.92 -9.10 -3.71
N TRP A 93 7.10 -8.48 -3.56
CA TRP A 93 8.35 -8.91 -4.19
C TRP A 93 8.74 -10.38 -3.93
N PRO A 94 8.82 -10.90 -2.68
CA PRO A 94 9.17 -12.29 -2.42
C PRO A 94 8.10 -13.25 -2.94
N CYS A 95 6.82 -12.86 -2.92
CA CYS A 95 5.74 -13.67 -3.50
C CYS A 95 5.90 -13.81 -5.02
N TRP A 96 6.24 -12.72 -5.70
CA TRP A 96 6.50 -12.72 -7.14
C TRP A 96 7.77 -13.51 -7.51
N PHE A 97 8.87 -13.32 -6.77
CA PHE A 97 10.10 -14.09 -7.00
C PHE A 97 9.90 -15.59 -6.76
N ALA A 98 9.17 -15.96 -5.70
CA ALA A 98 8.84 -17.35 -5.43
C ALA A 98 7.98 -17.95 -6.56
N ALA A 99 7.02 -17.19 -7.09
CA ALA A 99 6.19 -17.62 -8.21
C ALA A 99 7.04 -17.84 -9.48
N MET A 100 7.95 -16.92 -9.80
CA MET A 100 8.88 -17.08 -10.93
C MET A 100 9.82 -18.27 -10.75
N ALA A 101 10.38 -18.47 -9.55
CA ALA A 101 11.26 -19.59 -9.26
C ALA A 101 10.54 -20.94 -9.42
N LEU A 102 9.29 -21.01 -8.94
CA LEU A 102 8.44 -22.19 -9.09
C LEU A 102 8.08 -22.47 -10.56
N GLN A 103 7.75 -21.42 -11.32
CA GLN A 103 7.46 -21.52 -12.75
C GLN A 103 8.70 -22.01 -13.54
N TRP A 104 9.88 -21.48 -13.23
CA TRP A 104 11.12 -21.90 -13.86
C TRP A 104 11.50 -23.34 -13.54
N TRP A 105 11.32 -23.76 -12.28
CA TRP A 105 11.55 -25.14 -11.85
C TRP A 105 10.57 -26.12 -12.53
N ALA A 106 9.32 -25.72 -12.72
CA ALA A 106 8.33 -26.51 -13.45
C ALA A 106 8.67 -26.63 -14.95
N MET A 107 9.11 -25.55 -15.60
CA MET A 107 9.55 -25.59 -17.01
C MET A 107 10.80 -26.44 -17.24
N ARG A 108 11.70 -26.56 -16.26
CA ARG A 108 12.87 -27.45 -16.35
C ARG A 108 12.55 -28.95 -16.27
N GLN A 109 11.39 -29.31 -15.75
CA GLN A 109 10.99 -30.71 -15.55
C GLN A 109 10.03 -31.23 -16.62
N ALA A 110 9.55 -30.35 -17.51
CA ALA A 110 8.75 -30.69 -18.68
C ALA A 110 9.67 -30.88 -19.89
#